data_AF-A0A938KBS3-F1
#
_entry.id   AF-A0A938KBS3-F1
#
_cell.length_a   1.000
_cell.length_b   1.000
_cell.length_c   1.000
_cell.angle_alpha   90.00
_cell.angle_beta   90.00
_cell.angle_gamma   90.00
#
_symmetry.space_group_name_H-M   'P 1'
#
loop_
_entity.id
_entity.type
_entity.pdbx_description
1 polymer ?
#
loop_
_entity_poly.entity_id
_entity_poly.type
_entity_poly.pdbx_seq_one_letter_code
_entity_poly.pdbx_strand_id
1 'polypeptide(L)'
;MSDLIEPGPTMTWVFLDEREDSINDGEMVVGMTGYPDKPQQWKIVDYPASYHGGAGGLSFADGHSEIKKWKDPRTMPVLRKGQLLSLNVASPNNLDMLWMMDRSTRKVK
;
A
#
# COMPACT_ATOMS: atom_id res chain seq x y z
N MET A 1 -8.85 11.46 -18.77
CA MET A 1 -9.11 10.68 -17.54
C MET A 1 -10.18 9.59 -17.79
N SER A 2 -10.18 8.92 -18.95
CA SER A 2 -11.10 7.81 -19.28
C SER A 2 -10.45 6.43 -19.17
N ASP A 3 -9.12 6.39 -19.10
CA ASP A 3 -8.37 5.13 -19.24
C ASP A 3 -8.24 4.36 -17.92
N LEU A 4 -8.44 5.05 -16.80
CA LEU A 4 -8.54 4.45 -15.48
C LEU A 4 -9.99 4.06 -15.24
N ILE A 5 -10.32 2.79 -15.52
CA ILE A 5 -11.70 2.29 -15.48
C ILE A 5 -12.07 1.79 -14.09
N GLU A 6 -11.22 0.95 -13.49
CA GLU A 6 -11.49 0.34 -12.19
C GLU A 6 -10.20 0.41 -11.34
N PRO A 7 -10.14 1.22 -10.26
CA PRO A 7 -11.25 1.88 -9.53
C PRO A 7 -11.66 3.28 -10.02
N GLY A 8 -11.10 3.79 -11.12
CA GLY A 8 -11.29 5.18 -11.54
C GLY A 8 -10.18 6.11 -11.04
N PRO A 9 -10.02 7.31 -11.64
CA PRO A 9 -8.88 8.19 -11.37
C PRO A 9 -8.81 8.68 -9.92
N THR A 10 -9.95 9.02 -9.31
CA THR A 10 -10.03 9.45 -7.90
C THR A 10 -9.67 8.35 -6.91
N MET A 11 -9.72 7.09 -7.30
CA MET A 11 -9.39 5.99 -6.39
C MET A 11 -8.07 5.32 -6.77
N THR A 12 -7.41 5.74 -7.85
CA THR A 12 -6.13 5.18 -8.27
C THR A 12 -5.00 6.02 -7.72
N TRP A 13 -4.21 5.48 -6.79
CA TRP A 13 -3.03 6.17 -6.29
C TRP A 13 -1.92 6.22 -7.35
N VAL A 14 -1.03 7.21 -7.27
CA VAL A 14 0.09 7.43 -8.21
C VAL A 14 1.43 7.42 -7.48
N PHE A 15 1.54 8.17 -6.38
CA PHE A 15 2.72 8.15 -5.51
C PHE A 15 2.33 7.81 -4.08
N LEU A 16 3.20 7.04 -3.43
CA LEU A 16 3.17 6.70 -2.01
C LEU A 16 4.61 6.61 -1.52
N ASP A 17 4.88 7.19 -0.36
CA ASP A 17 6.20 7.11 0.27
C ASP A 17 6.46 5.69 0.78
N GLU A 18 7.62 5.15 0.45
CA GLU A 18 8.13 3.91 1.03
C GLU A 18 8.95 4.20 2.29
N ARG A 19 8.96 3.24 3.22
CA ARG A 19 9.74 3.27 4.45
C ARG A 19 11.25 3.07 4.19
N GLU A 20 12.09 3.87 4.85
CA GLU A 20 13.55 3.97 4.63
C GLU A 20 14.35 2.66 4.72
N ASP A 21 13.90 1.71 5.53
CA ASP A 21 14.56 0.42 5.74
C ASP A 21 13.87 -0.73 4.99
N SER A 22 12.88 -0.42 4.15
CA SER A 22 12.31 -1.33 3.16
C SER A 22 12.68 -1.00 1.71
N ILE A 23 13.08 0.25 1.41
CA ILE A 23 13.44 0.70 0.05
C ILE A 23 14.37 -0.31 -0.63
N ASN A 24 13.84 -0.95 -1.67
CA ASN A 24 14.52 -1.93 -2.50
C ASN A 24 14.59 -1.51 -3.97
N ASP A 25 13.55 -0.86 -4.47
CA ASP A 25 13.37 -0.53 -5.88
C ASP A 25 12.93 0.94 -6.09
N GLY A 26 12.74 1.33 -7.35
CA GLY A 26 12.23 2.67 -7.72
C GLY A 26 10.70 2.75 -7.81
N GLU A 27 9.99 1.78 -7.22
CA GLU A 27 8.54 1.63 -7.30
C GLU A 27 7.94 1.15 -5.97
N MET A 28 6.62 1.22 -5.86
CA MET A 28 5.84 0.68 -4.73
C MET A 28 4.92 -0.42 -5.23
N VAL A 29 5.05 -1.61 -4.67
CA VAL A 29 4.26 -2.79 -5.04
C VAL A 29 3.20 -3.09 -3.99
N VAL A 30 1.94 -2.96 -4.40
CA VAL A 30 0.79 -3.50 -3.65
C VAL A 30 0.48 -4.89 -4.17
N GLY A 31 0.80 -5.92 -3.38
CA GLY A 31 0.52 -7.31 -3.74
C GLY A 31 -0.98 -7.59 -3.86
N MET A 32 -1.47 -7.98 -5.04
CA MET A 32 -2.90 -8.23 -5.31
C MET A 32 -3.34 -9.69 -5.13
N THR A 33 -2.45 -10.59 -4.69
CA THR A 33 -2.79 -12.01 -4.49
C THR A 33 -3.90 -12.17 -3.47
N GLY A 34 -4.99 -12.82 -3.87
CA GLY A 34 -6.15 -13.06 -3.00
C GLY A 34 -7.08 -11.86 -2.81
N TYR A 35 -6.91 -10.79 -3.59
CA TYR A 35 -7.88 -9.71 -3.64
C TYR A 35 -9.20 -10.16 -4.30
N PRO A 36 -10.38 -9.74 -3.79
CA PRO A 36 -10.62 -9.18 -2.45
C PRO A 36 -10.99 -10.27 -1.42
N ASP A 37 -11.18 -11.53 -1.83
CA ASP A 37 -11.96 -12.53 -1.11
C ASP A 37 -11.14 -13.64 -0.44
N LYS A 38 -9.82 -13.64 -0.60
CA LYS A 38 -8.91 -14.62 0.02
C LYS A 38 -7.92 -13.92 0.94
N PRO A 39 -8.38 -13.30 2.05
CA PRO A 39 -7.55 -12.50 2.93
C PRO A 39 -6.40 -13.26 3.58
N GLN A 40 -6.43 -14.58 3.59
CA GLN A 40 -5.34 -15.40 4.11
C GLN A 40 -4.12 -15.46 3.18
N GLN A 41 -4.26 -15.00 1.93
CA GLN A 41 -3.18 -14.97 0.95
C GLN A 41 -2.47 -13.60 0.87
N TRP A 42 -2.98 -12.59 1.57
CA TRP A 42 -2.45 -11.23 1.49
C TRP A 42 -1.05 -11.13 2.07
N LYS A 43 -0.24 -10.27 1.44
CA LYS A 43 1.15 -10.00 1.82
C LYS A 43 1.42 -8.51 1.75
N ILE A 44 2.33 -8.04 2.59
CA ILE A 44 2.98 -6.74 2.39
C ILE A 44 4.21 -7.03 1.53
N VAL A 45 4.24 -6.48 0.32
CA VAL A 45 5.42 -6.58 -0.56
C VAL A 45 6.39 -5.50 -0.16
N ASP A 46 5.99 -4.24 -0.34
CA ASP A 46 6.74 -3.06 0.09
C ASP A 46 5.98 -2.35 1.22
N TYR A 47 6.74 -1.68 2.10
CA TYR A 47 6.17 -1.07 3.30
C TYR A 47 5.91 0.42 3.10
N PRO A 48 4.67 0.90 3.31
CA PRO A 48 4.42 2.33 3.29
C PRO A 48 5.14 3.01 4.44
N ALA A 49 5.56 4.25 4.21
CA ALA A 49 6.03 5.12 5.27
C ALA A 49 4.92 5.37 6.32
N SER A 50 5.35 5.58 7.56
CA SER A 50 4.44 5.81 8.69
C SER A 50 4.91 6.95 9.60
N TYR A 51 5.76 7.84 9.08
CA TYR A 51 6.47 8.87 9.85
C TYR A 51 5.56 9.93 10.47
N HIS A 52 4.38 10.16 9.89
CA HIS A 52 3.44 11.19 10.32
C HIS A 52 2.33 10.62 11.20
N GLY A 53 2.70 10.17 12.40
CA GLY A 53 1.73 9.65 13.38
C GLY A 53 1.08 8.33 12.95
N GLY A 54 1.86 7.47 12.30
CA GLY A 54 1.39 6.19 11.78
C GLY A 54 0.59 6.33 10.48
N ALA A 55 0.89 7.33 9.66
CA ALA A 55 0.20 7.59 8.41
C ALA A 55 1.18 7.74 7.23
N GLY A 56 0.70 7.40 6.04
CA GLY A 56 1.37 7.64 4.76
C GLY A 56 0.60 8.67 3.93
N GLY A 57 1.33 9.46 3.14
CA GLY A 57 0.77 10.39 2.16
C GLY A 57 0.62 9.71 0.80
N LEU A 58 -0.52 9.92 0.14
CA LEU A 58 -0.80 9.40 -1.19
C LEU A 58 -1.25 10.53 -2.11
N SER A 59 -0.85 10.47 -3.37
CA SER A 59 -1.44 11.25 -4.45
C SER A 59 -2.25 10.36 -5.38
N PHE A 60 -3.26 10.92 -6.03
CA PHE A 60 -4.20 10.19 -6.87
C PHE A 60 -4.24 10.74 -8.29
N ALA A 61 -4.72 9.91 -9.22
CA ALA A 61 -4.64 10.20 -10.65
C ALA A 61 -5.56 11.33 -11.13
N ASP A 62 -6.52 11.76 -10.33
CA ASP A 62 -7.31 12.98 -10.57
C ASP A 62 -6.64 14.27 -10.02
N GLY A 63 -5.49 14.14 -9.34
CA GLY A 63 -4.67 15.24 -8.85
C GLY A 63 -4.83 15.60 -7.37
N HIS A 64 -5.68 14.91 -6.60
CA HIS A 64 -5.79 15.15 -5.16
C HIS A 64 -4.76 14.35 -4.35
N SER A 65 -4.72 14.61 -3.04
CA SER A 65 -3.91 13.87 -2.07
C SER A 65 -4.70 13.48 -0.83
N GLU A 66 -4.37 12.34 -0.24
CA GLU A 66 -4.91 11.86 1.03
C GLU A 66 -3.77 11.57 2.02
N ILE A 67 -4.06 11.72 3.31
CA ILE A 67 -3.24 11.19 4.40
C ILE A 67 -3.97 9.97 4.97
N LYS A 68 -3.40 8.78 4.77
CA LYS A 68 -3.98 7.52 5.26
C LYS A 68 -3.29 7.10 6.55
N LYS A 69 -4.03 7.16 7.66
CA LYS A 69 -3.59 6.54 8.92
C LYS A 69 -3.71 5.03 8.86
N TRP A 70 -2.60 4.32 9.04
CA TRP A 70 -2.53 2.87 9.06
C TRP A 70 -3.17 2.32 10.34
N LYS A 71 -3.83 1.17 10.21
CA LYS A 71 -4.62 0.56 11.29
C LYS A 71 -3.99 -0.72 11.81
N ASP A 72 -3.37 -1.49 10.94
CA ASP A 72 -2.75 -2.76 11.30
C ASP A 72 -1.29 -2.51 11.74
N PRO A 73 -0.89 -2.94 12.94
CA PRO A 73 0.49 -2.80 13.41
C PRO A 73 1.51 -3.47 12.48
N ARG A 74 1.10 -4.48 11.70
CA ARG A 74 1.97 -5.15 10.73
C ARG A 74 2.34 -4.25 9.56
N THR A 75 1.57 -3.19 9.29
CA THR A 75 1.88 -2.15 8.29
C THR A 75 2.91 -1.15 8.81
N MET A 76 3.10 -1.08 10.13
CA MET A 76 4.00 -0.14 10.80
C MET A 76 4.91 -0.85 11.81
N PRO A 77 5.75 -1.81 11.38
CA PRO A 77 6.66 -2.47 12.31
C PRO A 77 7.60 -1.46 12.97
N VAL A 78 8.26 -1.81 14.06
CA VAL A 78 9.21 -0.89 14.70
C VAL A 78 10.36 -0.61 13.75
N LEU A 79 10.63 0.68 13.49
CA LEU A 79 11.78 1.12 12.72
C LEU A 79 13.06 0.99 13.57
N ARG A 80 14.09 0.34 13.03
CA ARG A 80 15.36 0.11 13.72
C ARG A 80 16.50 0.58 12.84
N LYS A 81 17.19 1.63 13.29
CA LYS A 81 18.30 2.24 12.53
C LYS A 81 19.35 1.19 12.15
N GLY A 82 19.66 1.11 10.86
CA GLY A 82 20.67 0.20 10.30
C GLY A 82 20.22 -1.25 10.16
N GLN A 83 18.93 -1.55 10.39
CA GLN A 83 18.36 -2.87 10.18
C GLN A 83 17.36 -2.82 9.03
N LEU A 84 17.62 -3.57 7.97
CA LEU A 84 16.66 -3.76 6.88
C LEU A 84 15.46 -4.59 7.33
N LEU A 85 14.30 -4.27 6.78
CA LEU A 85 13.07 -4.99 7.00
C LEU A 85 12.92 -6.14 5.99
N SER A 86 12.39 -7.28 6.43
CA SER A 86 12.05 -8.37 5.50
C SER A 86 10.85 -7.98 4.64
N LEU A 87 10.98 -8.12 3.32
CA LEU A 87 9.94 -7.81 2.33
C LEU A 87 9.13 -9.04 1.94
N ASN A 88 8.01 -8.83 1.24
CA ASN A 88 7.14 -9.90 0.73
C ASN A 88 6.67 -10.88 1.83
N VAL A 89 6.27 -10.33 2.97
CA VAL A 89 5.86 -11.10 4.14
C VAL A 89 4.36 -11.30 4.21
N ALA A 90 3.94 -12.43 4.78
CA ALA A 90 2.52 -12.72 4.99
C ALA A 90 1.87 -11.67 5.90
N SER A 91 0.73 -11.12 5.46
CA SER A 91 -0.06 -10.15 6.22
C SER A 91 -1.56 -10.48 6.11
N PRO A 92 -1.97 -11.68 6.57
CA PRO A 92 -3.33 -12.16 6.37
C PRO A 92 -4.35 -11.28 7.11
N ASN A 93 -5.48 -10.98 6.48
CA ASN A 93 -6.55 -10.12 7.00
C ASN A 93 -6.11 -8.68 7.36
N ASN A 94 -5.00 -8.18 6.81
CA ASN A 94 -4.58 -6.81 7.05
C ASN A 94 -5.51 -5.81 6.33
N LEU A 95 -6.22 -4.99 7.10
CA LEU A 95 -7.18 -4.01 6.56
C LEU A 95 -6.52 -2.86 5.79
N ASP A 96 -5.25 -2.56 6.06
CA ASP A 96 -4.51 -1.58 5.26
C ASP A 96 -4.13 -2.16 3.89
N MET A 97 -3.83 -3.46 3.81
CA MET A 97 -3.62 -4.13 2.52
C MET A 97 -4.89 -4.08 1.67
N LEU A 98 -6.06 -4.43 2.24
CA LEU A 98 -7.32 -4.31 1.49
C LEU A 98 -7.55 -2.87 0.98
N TRP A 99 -7.32 -1.88 1.83
CA TRP A 99 -7.48 -0.47 1.48
C TRP A 99 -6.56 -0.04 0.33
N MET A 100 -5.31 -0.48 0.33
CA MET A 100 -4.35 -0.22 -0.76
C MET A 100 -4.73 -0.99 -2.02
N MET A 101 -5.16 -2.24 -1.91
CA MET A 101 -5.61 -3.05 -3.05
C MET A 101 -6.85 -2.44 -3.73
N ASP A 102 -7.82 -1.94 -2.95
CA ASP A 102 -9.03 -1.25 -3.47
C ASP A 102 -8.69 0.01 -4.27
N ARG A 103 -7.53 0.61 -4.01
CA ARG A 103 -7.01 1.81 -4.67
C ARG A 103 -5.94 1.54 -5.72
N SER A 104 -5.63 0.26 -5.94
CA SER A 104 -4.68 -0.17 -6.94
C SER A 104 -5.40 -0.64 -8.20
N THR A 105 -4.67 -0.72 -9.30
CA THR A 105 -5.19 -1.27 -10.55
C THR A 105 -5.65 -2.72 -10.35
N ARG A 106 -6.82 -3.06 -10.88
CA ARG A 106 -7.37 -4.41 -10.83
C ARG A 106 -8.05 -4.77 -12.15
N LYS A 107 -8.37 -6.06 -12.30
CA LYS A 107 -9.05 -6.56 -13.48
C LYS A 107 -10.43 -5.91 -13.60
N VAL A 108 -10.69 -5.28 -14.76
CA VAL A 108 -12.02 -4.78 -15.13
C VAL A 108 -12.98 -5.96 -15.25
N LYS A 109 -14.16 -5.83 -14.65
CA LYS A 109 -15.24 -6.83 -14.73
C LYS A 109 -15.92 -6.88 -16.09
#